data_AF-A0A377ZAN0-F1
#
_entry.id   AF-A0A377ZAN0-F1
#
_cell.length_a   1.000
_cell.length_b   1.000
_cell.length_c   1.000
_cell.angle_alpha   90.00
_cell.angle_beta   90.00
_cell.angle_gamma   90.00
#
_symmetry.space_group_name_H-M   'P 1'
#
loop_
_entity.id
_entity.type
_entity.pdbx_description
1 polymer ?
#
loop_
_entity_poly.entity_id
_entity_poly.type
_entity_poly.pdbx_seq_one_letter_code
_entity_poly.pdbx_strand_id
1 'polypeptide(L)'
;MNTPISSMSITAIFADRVELATRWIWKQLAAGRTLPLRPLPLKVVYHTPCHMEKMGWSLYTLELLRLIPGLQLEVLDSQCCGIAGTYGF
;
A
#
# COMPACT_ATOMS: atom_id res chain seq x y z
N MET A 1 16.16 -11.51 -17.16
CA MET A 1 16.01 -12.28 -18.40
C MET A 1 14.69 -11.85 -19.02
N ASN A 2 14.72 -11.09 -20.12
CA ASN A 2 13.51 -10.59 -20.78
C ASN A 2 12.97 -11.66 -21.72
N THR A 3 11.89 -12.33 -21.31
CA THR A 3 11.13 -13.23 -22.18
C THR A 3 10.38 -12.41 -23.23
N PRO A 4 10.40 -12.77 -24.52
CA PRO A 4 9.66 -12.04 -25.55
C PRO A 4 8.15 -12.08 -25.29
N ILE A 5 7.49 -10.92 -25.42
CA ILE A 5 6.05 -10.72 -25.14
C ILE A 5 5.17 -11.69 -25.94
N SER A 6 5.63 -12.18 -27.10
CA SER A 6 4.89 -13.10 -27.96
C SER A 6 4.68 -14.51 -27.37
N SER A 7 5.36 -14.87 -26.27
CA SER A 7 5.24 -16.19 -25.63
C SER A 7 4.65 -16.16 -24.22
N MET A 8 4.22 -15.01 -23.72
CA MET A 8 3.59 -14.88 -22.40
C MET A 8 2.06 -15.03 -22.52
N SER A 9 1.44 -15.73 -21.57
CA SER A 9 -0.02 -15.74 -21.46
C SER A 9 -0.52 -14.32 -21.21
N ILE A 10 -1.71 -13.98 -21.71
CA ILE A 10 -2.34 -12.66 -21.47
C ILE A 10 -2.35 -12.34 -19.96
N THR A 11 -2.63 -13.34 -19.12
CA THR A 11 -2.57 -13.22 -17.66
C THR A 11 -1.19 -12.77 -17.15
N ALA A 12 -0.10 -13.33 -17.67
CA ALA A 12 1.25 -12.98 -17.27
C ALA A 12 1.64 -11.55 -17.70
N ILE A 13 1.16 -11.08 -18.86
CA ILE A 13 1.38 -9.69 -19.32
C ILE A 13 0.77 -8.67 -18.35
N PHE A 14 -0.39 -8.99 -17.77
CA PHE A 14 -1.07 -8.09 -16.84
C PHE A 14 -0.55 -8.18 -15.41
N ALA A 15 -0.18 -9.37 -14.94
CA ALA A 15 0.30 -9.57 -13.57
C ALA A 15 1.51 -8.68 -13.23
N ASP A 16 2.43 -8.50 -14.18
CA ASP A 16 3.64 -7.68 -13.98
C ASP A 16 3.38 -6.16 -14.07
N ARG A 17 2.16 -5.74 -14.41
CA ARG A 17 1.76 -4.33 -14.60
C ARG A 17 0.80 -3.81 -13.53
N VAL A 18 0.39 -4.65 -12.58
CA VAL A 18 -0.48 -4.27 -11.48
C VAL A 18 0.34 -4.12 -10.21
N GLU A 19 0.26 -2.95 -9.58
CA GLU A 19 0.95 -2.69 -8.31
C GLU A 19 0.05 -1.89 -7.37
N LEU A 20 0.23 -2.10 -6.07
CA LEU A 20 -0.43 -1.29 -5.06
C LEU A 20 0.08 0.15 -5.11
N ALA A 21 -0.86 1.10 -5.05
CA ALA A 21 -0.53 2.52 -5.06
C ALA A 21 0.49 2.90 -3.98
N THR A 22 0.33 2.39 -2.75
CA THR A 22 1.26 2.69 -1.63
C THR A 22 2.66 2.14 -1.88
N ARG A 23 2.78 0.91 -2.39
CA ARG A 23 4.08 0.32 -2.76
C ARG A 23 4.73 1.10 -3.92
N TRP A 24 3.96 1.49 -4.93
CA TRP A 24 4.47 2.26 -6.05
C TRP A 24 4.96 3.65 -5.62
N ILE A 25 4.18 4.39 -4.81
CA ILE A 25 4.57 5.71 -4.29
C ILE A 25 5.83 5.57 -3.44
N TRP A 26 5.90 4.57 -2.56
CA TRP A 26 7.09 4.32 -1.73
C TRP A 26 8.34 4.12 -2.59
N LYS A 27 8.26 3.30 -3.66
CA LYS A 27 9.36 3.11 -4.61
C LYS A 27 9.77 4.40 -5.32
N GLN A 28 8.80 5.25 -5.69
CA GLN A 28 9.09 6.55 -6.31
C GLN A 28 9.88 7.46 -5.36
N LEU A 29 9.52 7.49 -4.08
CA LEU A 29 10.23 8.28 -3.08
C LEU A 29 11.63 7.70 -2.79
N ALA A 30 11.76 6.37 -2.70
CA ALA A 30 13.04 5.70 -2.56
C ALA A 30 13.98 5.96 -3.76
N ALA A 31 13.43 6.19 -4.95
CA ALA A 31 14.17 6.59 -6.14
C ALA A 31 14.54 8.09 -6.18
N GLY A 32 14.31 8.83 -5.09
CA GLY A 32 14.68 10.24 -4.96
C GLY A 32 13.63 11.23 -5.47
N ARG A 33 12.43 10.78 -5.88
CA ARG A 33 11.33 11.72 -6.15
C ARG A 33 10.83 12.30 -4.83
N THR A 34 10.29 13.51 -4.90
CA THR A 34 9.77 14.23 -3.73
C THR A 34 8.25 14.36 -3.81
N LEU A 35 7.60 14.29 -2.65
CA LEU A 35 6.17 14.55 -2.52
C LEU A 35 5.97 15.74 -1.56
N PRO A 36 5.43 16.88 -2.02
CA PRO A 36 5.20 18.03 -1.16
C PRO A 36 4.00 17.76 -0.24
N LEU A 37 4.27 17.34 0.98
CA LEU A 37 3.27 17.09 2.01
C LEU A 37 3.01 18.34 2.84
N ARG A 38 1.73 18.64 3.09
CA ARG A 38 1.34 19.71 4.01
C ARG A 38 1.27 19.16 5.44
N PRO A 39 1.57 19.97 6.46
CA PRO A 39 1.37 19.57 7.85
C PRO A 39 -0.09 19.18 8.11
N LEU A 40 -0.28 18.10 8.85
CA LEU A 40 -1.59 17.56 9.23
C LEU A 40 -1.55 17.14 10.71
N PRO A 41 -1.75 18.08 11.66
CA PRO A 41 -1.65 17.83 13.10
C PRO A 41 -2.89 17.08 13.61
N LEU A 42 -3.05 15.82 13.19
CA LEU A 42 -4.13 14.93 13.60
C LEU A 42 -3.55 13.69 14.26
N LYS A 43 -4.30 13.14 15.22
CA LYS A 43 -4.10 11.77 15.68
C LYS A 43 -5.02 10.85 14.90
N VAL A 44 -4.45 9.88 14.20
CA VAL A 44 -5.18 8.91 13.39
C VAL A 44 -4.81 7.49 13.82
N VAL A 45 -5.80 6.61 13.76
CA VAL A 45 -5.61 5.19 13.95
C VAL A 45 -5.57 4.50 12.60
N TYR A 46 -4.67 3.54 12.43
CA TYR A 46 -4.58 2.72 11.23
C TYR A 46 -5.03 1.31 11.52
N HIS A 47 -6.09 0.91 10.82
CA HIS A 47 -6.55 -0.47 10.77
C HIS A 47 -5.89 -1.18 9.59
N THR A 48 -5.04 -2.16 9.87
CA THR A 48 -4.33 -2.89 8.84
C THR A 48 -5.29 -3.84 8.11
N PRO A 49 -5.45 -3.73 6.78
CA PRO A 49 -6.30 -4.65 6.05
C PRO A 49 -5.76 -6.08 6.12
N CYS A 50 -6.62 -7.06 6.43
CA CYS A 50 -6.23 -8.45 6.67
C CYS A 50 -5.42 -9.08 5.51
N HIS A 51 -5.76 -8.79 4.25
CA HIS A 51 -5.00 -9.27 3.11
C HIS A 51 -3.61 -8.61 3.02
N MET A 52 -3.48 -7.33 3.37
CA MET A 52 -2.21 -6.62 3.35
C MET A 52 -1.27 -7.10 4.44
N GLU A 53 -1.82 -7.42 5.62
CA GLU A 53 -1.08 -8.01 6.72
C GLU A 53 -0.46 -9.35 6.31
N LYS A 54 -1.26 -10.26 5.72
CA LYS A 54 -0.78 -11.57 5.26
C LYS A 54 0.26 -11.46 4.13
N MET A 55 0.18 -10.43 3.30
CA MET A 55 1.17 -10.18 2.23
C MET A 55 2.43 -9.45 2.72
N GLY A 56 2.46 -8.96 3.96
CA GLY A 56 3.57 -8.17 4.50
C GLY A 56 3.72 -6.80 3.84
N TRP A 57 2.66 -6.28 3.21
CA TRP A 57 2.69 -5.03 2.44
C TRP A 57 2.16 -3.83 3.21
N SER A 58 1.71 -4.02 4.46
CA SER A 58 1.26 -2.96 5.35
C SER A 58 2.33 -1.88 5.58
N LEU A 59 3.61 -2.27 5.59
CA LEU A 59 4.74 -1.37 5.80
C LEU A 59 4.75 -0.18 4.82
N TYR A 60 4.47 -0.42 3.54
CA TYR A 60 4.49 0.66 2.54
C TYR A 60 3.51 1.78 2.88
N THR A 61 2.32 1.43 3.37
CA THR A 61 1.32 2.43 3.80
C THR A 61 1.77 3.16 5.06
N LEU A 62 2.27 2.42 6.05
CA LEU A 62 2.71 3.00 7.32
C LEU A 62 3.87 3.98 7.15
N GLU A 63 4.86 3.62 6.34
CA GLU A 63 5.99 4.51 6.03
C GLU A 63 5.53 5.78 5.33
N LEU A 64 4.62 5.68 4.37
CA LEU A 64 4.08 6.86 3.69
C LEU A 64 3.29 7.78 4.63
N LEU A 65 2.49 7.23 5.53
CA LEU A 65 1.75 8.01 6.52
C LEU A 65 2.69 8.74 7.49
N ARG A 66 3.79 8.09 7.91
CA ARG A 66 4.81 8.68 8.79
C ARG A 66 5.54 9.86 8.17
N LEU A 67 5.55 9.99 6.84
CA LEU A 67 6.15 11.16 6.16
C LEU A 67 5.31 12.43 6.31
N ILE A 68 4.03 12.33 6.67
CA ILE A 68 3.13 13.48 6.77
C ILE A 68 3.51 14.31 8.00
N PRO A 69 3.96 15.57 7.85
CA PRO A 69 4.42 16.36 8.98
C PRO A 69 3.30 16.60 10.01
N GLY A 70 3.59 16.38 11.29
CA GLY A 70 2.65 16.61 12.39
C GLY A 70 1.60 15.50 12.58
N LEU A 71 1.54 14.49 11.70
CA LEU A 71 0.61 13.37 11.86
C LEU A 71 1.07 12.46 13.01
N GLN A 72 0.16 12.16 13.94
CA GLN A 72 0.36 11.13 14.96
C GLN A 72 -0.36 9.86 14.51
N LEU A 73 0.41 8.80 14.26
CA LEU A 73 -0.10 7.54 13.74
C LEU A 73 -0.05 6.46 14.83
N GLU A 74 -1.20 5.89 15.17
CA GLU A 74 -1.33 4.72 16.04
C GLU A 74 -1.78 3.52 15.21
N VAL A 75 -1.02 2.42 15.23
CA VAL A 75 -1.40 1.19 14.52
C VAL A 75 -2.18 0.31 15.47
N LEU A 76 -3.40 -0.06 15.07
CA LEU A 76 -4.24 -0.93 15.88
C LEU A 76 -3.79 -2.39 15.73
N ASP A 77 -3.93 -3.17 16.81
CA ASP A 77 -3.95 -4.63 16.72
C ASP A 77 -5.20 -5.05 15.92
N SER A 78 -5.01 -5.20 14.62
CA SER A 78 -6.10 -5.21 13.66
C SER A 78 -6.64 -6.62 13.49
N GLN A 79 -7.94 -6.79 13.72
CA GLN A 79 -8.68 -8.00 13.33
C GLN A 79 -9.42 -7.77 12.00
N CYS A 80 -10.19 -8.74 11.52
CA CYS A 80 -11.01 -8.51 10.33
C CYS A 80 -12.10 -7.45 10.62
N CYS A 81 -12.17 -6.38 9.82
CA CYS A 81 -13.23 -5.36 9.92
C CYS A 81 -14.60 -5.81 9.38
N GLY A 82 -14.68 -6.99 8.75
CA GLY A 82 -15.94 -7.55 8.23
C GLY A 82 -16.44 -6.95 6.90
N ILE A 83 -15.79 -5.91 6.36
CA ILE A 83 -16.29 -5.22 5.15
C ILE A 83 -16.14 -6.02 3.85
N ALA A 84 -15.30 -7.05 3.83
CA ALA A 84 -15.06 -7.87 2.65
C ALA A 84 -15.87 -9.17 2.70
N GLY A 85 -16.32 -9.65 1.54
CA GLY A 85 -17.05 -10.92 1.41
C GLY A 85 -18.55 -10.78 1.70
N THR A 86 -19.14 -11.77 2.37
CA THR A 86 -20.59 -11.84 2.65
C THR A 86 -21.05 -10.98 3.82
N TYR A 87 -20.16 -10.29 4.52
CA TYR A 87 -20.49 -9.50 5.73
C TYR A 87 -20.44 -7.98 5.51
N GLY A 88 -20.16 -7.52 4.28
CA GLY A 88 -19.93 -6.11 3.96
C GLY A 88 -21.11 -5.36 3.34
N PHE A 89 -22.34 -5.85 3.50
CA PHE A 89 -23.57 -5.24 2.96
C PHE A 89 -24.42 -4.60 4.06
#